data_AF-U2FYH8-F1
#
_entry.id   AF-U2FYH8-F1
#
_cell.length_a   1.000
_cell.length_b   1.000
_cell.length_c   1.000
_cell.angle_alpha   90.00
_cell.angle_beta   90.00
_cell.angle_gamma   90.00
#
_symmetry.space_group_name_H-M   'P 1'
#
loop_
_entity.id
_entity.type
_entity.pdbx_description
1 polymer ?
#
loop_
_entity_poly.entity_id
_entity_poly.type
_entity_poly.pdbx_seq_one_letter_code
_entity_poly.pdbx_strand_id
1 'polypeptide(L)'
;MAYTDQTPMNTLLAGMAAVDAEACHEFARRQHAAGHGDDLKTAAALLHDQAFAAQLDRPAELVEWKYPEHFEPVDQTMLTTLLQAASNGERENVRATVAEQRFADITALSSIANYLTRACEQFSHFGARRPDPQQSLF
;
A
#
# COMPACT_ATOMS: atom_id res chain seq x y z
N MET A 1 15.68 -0.03 -4.09
CA MET A 1 16.27 0.66 -5.27
C MET A 1 15.68 2.04 -5.22
N ALA A 2 16.49 3.10 -5.10
CA ALA A 2 15.93 4.42 -4.82
C ALA A 2 15.02 4.90 -5.96
N TYR A 3 13.71 4.98 -5.69
CA TYR A 3 12.74 5.59 -6.60
C TYR A 3 12.88 7.12 -6.56
N THR A 4 12.67 7.77 -7.70
CA THR A 4 12.85 9.23 -7.87
C THR A 4 11.67 9.82 -8.64
N ASP A 5 11.55 11.14 -8.71
CA ASP A 5 10.53 11.84 -9.52
C ASP A 5 10.46 11.35 -10.98
N GLN A 6 11.59 10.93 -11.54
CA GLN A 6 11.70 10.46 -12.92
C GLN A 6 11.31 8.99 -13.10
N THR A 7 11.13 8.24 -12.01
CA THR A 7 10.71 6.85 -12.10
C THR A 7 9.32 6.77 -12.77
N PRO A 8 9.17 6.00 -13.86
CA PRO A 8 7.88 5.77 -14.50
C PRO A 8 6.83 5.21 -13.52
N MET A 9 5.56 5.62 -13.66
CA MET A 9 4.49 5.17 -12.76
C MET A 9 4.29 3.65 -12.80
N ASN A 10 4.43 3.02 -13.97
CA ASN A 10 4.34 1.56 -14.09
C ASN A 10 5.45 0.84 -13.29
N THR A 11 6.66 1.40 -13.23
CA THR A 11 7.74 0.84 -12.40
C THR A 11 7.43 0.98 -10.91
N LEU A 12 6.82 2.10 -10.49
CA LEU A 12 6.37 2.26 -9.11
C LEU A 12 5.27 1.28 -8.74
N LEU A 13 4.26 1.12 -9.60
CA LEU A 13 3.16 0.18 -9.38
C LEU A 13 3.65 -1.27 -9.33
N ALA A 14 4.64 -1.63 -10.14
CA ALA A 14 5.30 -2.93 -10.07
C ALA A 14 6.05 -3.13 -8.74
N GLY A 15 6.76 -2.10 -8.26
CA GLY A 15 7.43 -2.13 -6.95
C GLY A 15 6.42 -2.27 -5.80
N MET A 16 5.33 -1.50 -5.82
CA MET A 16 4.24 -1.63 -4.85
C MET A 16 3.62 -3.02 -4.87
N ALA A 17 3.35 -3.57 -6.05
CA ALA A 17 2.83 -4.92 -6.19
C ALA A 17 3.77 -5.98 -5.61
N ALA A 18 5.09 -5.75 -5.67
CA ALA A 18 6.11 -6.56 -5.02
C ALA A 18 6.35 -6.22 -3.54
N VAL A 19 5.47 -5.43 -2.91
CA VAL A 19 5.52 -5.05 -1.49
C VAL A 19 6.77 -4.23 -1.14
N ASP A 20 7.29 -3.46 -2.10
CA ASP A 20 8.43 -2.56 -1.87
C ASP A 20 7.98 -1.28 -1.12
N ALA A 21 8.50 -1.10 0.09
CA ALA A 21 8.19 0.05 0.94
C ALA A 21 8.64 1.38 0.32
N GLU A 22 9.78 1.42 -0.40
CA GLU A 22 10.26 2.64 -1.06
C GLU A 22 9.33 3.02 -2.22
N ALA A 23 8.78 2.02 -2.94
CA ALA A 23 7.81 2.25 -4.01
C ALA A 23 6.48 2.80 -3.45
N CYS A 24 5.98 2.21 -2.36
CA CYS A 24 4.78 2.69 -1.67
C CYS A 24 4.97 4.14 -1.18
N HIS A 25 6.15 4.44 -0.62
CA HIS A 25 6.48 5.77 -0.13
C HIS A 25 6.54 6.80 -1.25
N GLU A 26 7.22 6.49 -2.35
CA GLU A 26 7.32 7.38 -3.51
C GLU A 26 5.96 7.59 -4.19
N PHE A 27 5.14 6.54 -4.30
CA PHE A 27 3.76 6.66 -4.79
C PHE A 27 2.93 7.59 -3.90
N ALA A 28 2.95 7.39 -2.58
CA ALA A 28 2.24 8.23 -1.63
C ALA A 28 2.70 9.69 -1.68
N ARG A 29 4.00 9.93 -1.88
CA ARG A 29 4.56 11.28 -2.04
C ARG A 29 3.95 11.98 -3.26
N ARG A 30 3.88 11.28 -4.40
CA ARG A 30 3.30 11.81 -5.64
C ARG A 30 1.81 12.10 -5.51
N GLN A 31 1.07 11.20 -4.87
CA GLN A 31 -0.36 11.42 -4.62
C GLN A 31 -0.59 12.62 -3.68
N HIS A 32 0.21 12.74 -2.61
CA HIS A 32 0.15 13.89 -1.72
C HIS A 32 0.46 15.20 -2.45
N ALA A 33 1.51 15.24 -3.28
CA ALA A 33 1.85 16.41 -4.08
C ALA A 33 0.76 16.79 -5.10
N ALA A 34 -0.02 15.81 -5.57
CA ALA A 34 -1.16 16.01 -6.45
C ALA A 34 -2.46 16.38 -5.72
N GLY A 35 -2.46 16.43 -4.38
CA GLY A 35 -3.65 16.74 -3.58
C GLY A 35 -4.53 15.54 -3.22
N HIS A 36 -4.11 14.31 -3.53
CA HIS A 36 -4.83 13.06 -3.26
C HIS A 36 -4.32 12.30 -2.02
N GLY A 37 -3.59 12.97 -1.14
CA GLY A 37 -2.98 12.34 0.05
C GLY A 37 -4.00 11.76 1.03
N ASP A 38 -5.09 12.49 1.30
CA ASP A 38 -6.14 12.06 2.24
C ASP A 38 -7.00 10.94 1.64
N ASP A 39 -7.28 11.01 0.33
CA ASP A 39 -7.98 9.95 -0.41
C ASP A 39 -7.18 8.65 -0.36
N LEU A 40 -5.87 8.72 -0.63
CA LEU A 40 -4.98 7.57 -0.55
C LEU A 40 -4.89 6.99 0.87
N LYS A 41 -4.83 7.86 1.89
CA LYS A 41 -4.83 7.43 3.29
C LYS A 41 -6.10 6.66 3.64
N THR A 42 -7.25 7.18 3.20
CA THR A 42 -8.56 6.54 3.42
C THR A 42 -8.65 5.21 2.68
N ALA A 43 -8.19 5.16 1.43
CA ALA A 43 -8.15 3.95 0.62
C ALA A 43 -7.25 2.87 1.26
N ALA A 44 -6.05 3.26 1.70
CA ALA A 44 -5.11 2.37 2.35
C ALA A 44 -5.66 1.81 3.67
N ALA A 45 -6.29 2.64 4.50
CA ALA A 45 -6.93 2.19 5.74
C ALA A 45 -8.05 1.17 5.47
N LEU A 46 -8.94 1.47 4.52
CA LEU A 46 -10.02 0.54 4.17
C LEU A 46 -9.48 -0.78 3.63
N LEU A 47 -8.48 -0.74 2.73
CA LEU A 47 -7.87 -1.94 2.19
C LEU A 47 -7.20 -2.77 3.29
N HIS A 48 -6.49 -2.14 4.22
CA HIS A 48 -5.88 -2.82 5.36
C HIS A 48 -6.93 -3.52 6.22
N ASP A 49 -8.01 -2.81 6.57
CA ASP A 49 -9.10 -3.38 7.38
C ASP A 49 -9.75 -4.59 6.72
N GLN A 50 -10.04 -4.51 5.40
CA GLN A 50 -10.64 -5.64 4.68
C GLN A 50 -9.66 -6.80 4.51
N ALA A 51 -8.38 -6.54 4.24
CA ALA A 51 -7.36 -7.57 4.15
C ALA A 51 -7.14 -8.27 5.50
N PHE A 52 -7.12 -7.52 6.59
CA PHE A 52 -6.99 -8.07 7.93
C PHE A 52 -8.22 -8.91 8.32
N ALA A 53 -9.44 -8.42 8.06
CA ALA A 53 -10.65 -9.20 8.27
C ALA A 53 -10.63 -10.54 7.49
N ALA A 54 -10.23 -10.50 6.21
CA ALA A 54 -10.12 -11.71 5.39
C ALA A 54 -9.06 -12.71 5.91
N GLN A 55 -7.98 -12.23 6.55
CA GLN A 55 -7.01 -13.11 7.23
C GLN A 55 -7.62 -13.77 8.46
N LEU A 56 -8.40 -13.03 9.26
CA LEU A 56 -9.05 -13.56 10.46
C LEU A 56 -10.13 -14.60 10.15
N ASP A 57 -10.81 -14.46 9.00
CA ASP A 57 -11.79 -15.43 8.51
C ASP A 57 -11.14 -16.76 8.04
N ARG A 58 -9.80 -16.81 7.96
CA ARG A 58 -9.01 -17.96 7.52
C ARG A 58 -7.99 -18.40 8.58
N PRO A 59 -8.45 -18.79 9.80
CA PRO A 59 -7.57 -19.02 10.94
C PRO A 59 -6.59 -20.19 10.73
N ALA A 60 -6.96 -21.21 9.95
CA ALA A 60 -6.06 -22.32 9.64
C ALA A 60 -4.85 -21.86 8.81
N GLU A 61 -5.10 -21.09 7.75
CA GLU A 61 -4.05 -20.52 6.90
C GLU A 61 -3.18 -19.53 7.70
N LEU A 62 -3.81 -18.70 8.55
CA LEU A 62 -3.10 -17.74 9.39
C LEU A 62 -2.11 -18.40 10.38
N VAL A 63 -2.49 -19.53 10.99
CA VAL A 63 -1.62 -20.26 11.93
C VAL A 63 -0.45 -20.93 11.21
N GLU A 64 -0.66 -21.40 9.99
CA GLU A 64 0.37 -22.07 9.19
C GLU A 64 1.27 -21.08 8.44
N TRP A 65 0.83 -19.83 8.28
CA TRP A 65 1.52 -18.83 7.49
C TRP A 65 2.89 -18.47 8.07
N LYS A 66 3.91 -18.57 7.21
CA LYS A 66 5.25 -18.05 7.49
C LYS A 66 5.48 -16.86 6.58
N TYR A 67 5.72 -15.70 7.18
CA TYR A 67 6.05 -14.50 6.42
C TYR A 67 7.27 -14.75 5.53
N PRO A 68 7.13 -14.58 4.21
CA PRO A 68 8.25 -14.80 3.31
C PRO A 68 9.26 -13.65 3.43
N GLU A 69 10.52 -13.92 3.10
CA GLU A 69 11.52 -12.86 2.95
C GLU A 69 11.18 -11.92 1.78
N HIS A 70 10.55 -12.47 0.74
CA HIS A 70 10.08 -11.75 -0.44
C HIS A 70 8.68 -12.22 -0.84
N PHE A 71 7.77 -11.28 -1.08
CA PHE A 71 6.45 -11.58 -1.59
C PHE A 71 6.49 -11.83 -3.10
N GLU A 72 5.68 -12.76 -3.58
CA GLU A 72 5.32 -12.77 -5.01
C GLU A 72 4.55 -11.48 -5.33
N PRO A 73 4.83 -10.82 -6.47
CA PRO A 73 4.08 -9.63 -6.83
C PRO A 73 2.59 -9.92 -7.00
N VAL A 74 1.75 -9.10 -6.37
CA VAL A 74 0.31 -9.15 -6.62
C VAL A 74 -0.02 -8.62 -8.02
N ASP A 75 -1.19 -8.95 -8.55
CA ASP A 75 -1.60 -8.39 -9.84
C ASP A 75 -1.76 -6.85 -9.75
N GLN A 76 -1.05 -6.13 -10.63
CA GLN A 76 -1.02 -4.66 -10.60
C GLN A 76 -2.37 -4.03 -10.94
N THR A 77 -3.14 -4.66 -11.83
CA THR A 77 -4.45 -4.15 -12.25
C THR A 77 -5.44 -4.30 -11.09
N MET A 78 -5.40 -5.43 -10.41
CA MET A 78 -6.17 -5.72 -9.20
C MET A 78 -5.80 -4.77 -8.07
N LEU A 79 -4.50 -4.52 -7.82
CA LEU A 79 -4.06 -3.55 -6.81
C LEU A 79 -4.58 -2.13 -7.08
N THR A 80 -4.44 -1.64 -8.32
CA THR A 80 -4.92 -0.30 -8.67
C THR A 80 -6.44 -0.20 -8.63
N THR A 81 -7.15 -1.24 -9.04
CA THR A 81 -8.62 -1.34 -8.94
C THR A 81 -9.07 -1.32 -7.48
N LEU A 82 -8.42 -2.08 -6.60
CA LEU A 82 -8.72 -2.08 -5.16
C LEU A 82 -8.49 -0.71 -4.52
N LEU A 83 -7.38 -0.05 -4.82
CA LEU A 83 -7.10 1.30 -4.30
C LEU A 83 -8.13 2.32 -4.80
N GLN A 84 -8.54 2.24 -6.07
CA GLN A 84 -9.58 3.11 -6.61
C GLN A 84 -10.95 2.85 -5.97
N ALA A 85 -11.36 1.59 -5.88
CA ALA A 85 -12.61 1.20 -5.23
C ALA A 85 -12.62 1.64 -3.75
N ALA A 86 -11.48 1.50 -3.07
CA ALA A 86 -11.34 1.92 -1.69
C ALA A 86 -11.40 3.45 -1.53
N SER A 87 -10.78 4.21 -2.44
CA SER A 87 -10.88 5.67 -2.51
C SER A 87 -12.32 6.14 -2.74
N ASN A 88 -13.07 5.42 -3.58
CA ASN A 88 -14.49 5.68 -3.83
C ASN A 88 -15.42 5.26 -2.67
N GLY A 89 -14.90 4.63 -1.61
CA GLY A 89 -15.70 4.13 -0.49
C GLY A 89 -16.51 2.86 -0.81
N GLU A 90 -16.17 2.13 -1.87
CA GLU A 90 -16.86 0.91 -2.32
C GLU A 90 -16.50 -0.31 -1.45
N ARG A 91 -16.79 -0.23 -0.15
CA ARG A 91 -16.41 -1.24 0.86
C ARG A 91 -16.78 -2.68 0.48
N GLU A 92 -17.99 -2.88 -0.03
CA GLU A 92 -18.48 -4.22 -0.40
C GLU A 92 -17.70 -4.81 -1.58
N ASN A 93 -17.33 -3.97 -2.55
CA ASN A 93 -16.54 -4.36 -3.72
C ASN A 93 -15.10 -4.74 -3.30
N VAL A 94 -14.48 -3.90 -2.46
CA VAL A 94 -13.16 -4.18 -1.87
C VAL A 94 -13.20 -5.49 -1.08
N ARG A 95 -14.21 -5.69 -0.21
CA ARG A 95 -14.35 -6.91 0.58
C ARG A 95 -14.48 -8.15 -0.29
N ALA A 96 -15.37 -8.13 -1.29
CA ALA A 96 -15.57 -9.25 -2.20
C ALA A 96 -14.28 -9.59 -2.95
N THR A 97 -13.63 -8.57 -3.53
CA THR A 97 -12.40 -8.77 -4.30
C THR A 97 -11.26 -9.33 -3.44
N VAL A 98 -11.07 -8.82 -2.21
CA VAL A 98 -10.06 -9.31 -1.27
C VAL A 98 -10.36 -10.75 -0.82
N ALA A 99 -11.63 -11.07 -0.56
CA ALA A 99 -12.04 -12.40 -0.11
C ALA A 99 -11.83 -13.50 -1.17
N GLU A 100 -11.70 -13.15 -2.44
CA GLU A 100 -11.40 -14.09 -3.53
C GLU A 100 -9.89 -14.35 -3.70
N GLN A 101 -9.02 -13.58 -3.03
CA GLN A 101 -7.57 -13.71 -3.18
C GLN A 101 -6.98 -14.88 -2.39
N ARG A 102 -5.78 -15.31 -2.78
CA ARG A 102 -4.97 -16.26 -2.01
C ARG A 102 -4.50 -15.59 -0.71
N PHE A 103 -4.30 -16.37 0.35
CA PHE A 103 -3.83 -15.83 1.63
C PHE A 103 -2.49 -15.05 1.53
N ALA A 104 -1.58 -15.52 0.67
CA ALA A 104 -0.34 -14.82 0.33
C ALA A 104 -0.59 -13.41 -0.23
N ASP A 105 -1.55 -13.26 -1.14
CA ASP A 105 -1.87 -11.98 -1.76
C ASP A 105 -2.61 -11.08 -0.75
N ILE A 106 -3.47 -11.63 0.11
CA ILE A 106 -4.13 -10.88 1.20
C ILE A 106 -3.09 -10.31 2.18
N THR A 107 -2.06 -11.09 2.54
CA THR A 107 -0.97 -10.62 3.42
C THR A 107 -0.08 -9.58 2.74
N ALA A 108 0.18 -9.73 1.44
CA ALA A 108 0.85 -8.71 0.64
C ALA A 108 0.04 -7.40 0.58
N LEU A 109 -1.26 -7.46 0.28
CA LEU A 109 -2.16 -6.31 0.24
C LEU A 109 -2.22 -5.57 1.58
N SER A 110 -2.31 -6.31 2.70
CA SER A 110 -2.26 -5.73 4.04
C SER A 110 -0.94 -5.00 4.32
N SER A 111 0.18 -5.56 3.85
CA SER A 111 1.52 -4.97 4.01
C SER A 111 1.69 -3.70 3.16
N ILE A 112 1.25 -3.72 1.90
CA ILE A 112 1.22 -2.56 1.00
C ILE A 112 0.39 -1.43 1.63
N ALA A 113 -0.81 -1.75 2.11
CA ALA A 113 -1.71 -0.80 2.75
C ALA A 113 -1.09 -0.16 4.01
N ASN A 114 -0.36 -0.94 4.82
CA ASN A 114 0.37 -0.41 5.97
C ASN A 114 1.52 0.53 5.55
N TYR A 115 2.29 0.20 4.52
CA TYR A 115 3.33 1.10 4.00
C TYR A 115 2.76 2.40 3.45
N LEU A 116 1.66 2.32 2.70
CA LEU A 116 0.96 3.50 2.19
C LEU A 116 0.43 4.37 3.33
N THR A 117 -0.18 3.78 4.35
CA THR A 117 -0.70 4.50 5.52
C THR A 117 0.42 5.25 6.23
N ARG A 118 1.54 4.59 6.54
CA ARG A 118 2.70 5.22 7.19
C ARG A 118 3.30 6.33 6.34
N ALA A 119 3.40 6.14 5.03
CA ALA A 119 3.89 7.18 4.13
C ALA A 119 2.95 8.39 4.10
N CYS A 120 1.64 8.17 3.99
CA CYS A 120 0.64 9.24 4.02
C CYS A 120 0.67 10.00 5.35
N GLU A 121 0.81 9.30 6.49
CA GLU A 121 0.98 9.93 7.80
C GLU A 121 2.25 10.76 7.88
N GLN A 122 3.37 10.25 7.38
CA GLN A 122 4.61 11.03 7.34
C GLN A 122 4.43 12.33 6.54
N PHE A 123 3.80 12.26 5.36
CA PHE A 123 3.57 13.45 4.53
C PHE A 123 2.50 14.39 5.09
N SER A 124 1.50 13.89 5.82
CA SER A 124 0.54 14.77 6.49
C SER A 124 1.19 15.57 7.62
N HIS A 125 2.18 15.01 8.31
CA HIS A 125 2.86 15.68 9.43
C HIS A 125 4.02 16.58 8.98
N PHE A 126 4.79 16.18 7.97
CA PHE A 126 6.02 16.87 7.57
C PHE A 126 5.96 17.49 6.16
N GLY A 127 4.86 17.29 5.43
CA GLY A 127 4.73 17.65 4.02
C GLY A 127 5.51 16.70 3.10
N ALA A 128 5.33 16.85 1.77
CA ALA A 128 6.07 16.08 0.76
C ALA A 128 7.52 16.58 0.53
N ARG A 129 8.01 17.54 1.32
CA ARG A 129 9.38 18.05 1.20
C ARG A 129 10.34 17.01 1.78
N ARG A 130 11.31 16.58 0.98
CA ARG A 130 12.43 15.78 1.48
C ARG A 130 13.06 16.55 2.65
N PRO A 131 13.25 15.94 3.84
CA PRO A 131 14.00 16.60 4.89
C PRO A 131 15.35 17.04 4.31
N ASP A 132 15.71 18.30 4.58
CA ASP A 132 16.93 18.87 4.06
C ASP A 132 18.11 17.99 4.52
N PRO A 133 18.91 17.42 3.60
CA PRO A 133 20.05 16.58 3.99
C PRO A 133 21.09 17.33 4.82
N GLN A 134 20.99 18.67 4.94
CA GLN A 134 21.82 19.50 5.80
C GLN A 134 21.32 19.63 7.25
N GLN A 135 20.18 19.03 7.63
CA GLN A 135 19.85 18.91 9.05
C GLN A 135 20.74 17.83 9.68
N SER A 136 21.92 18.27 10.09
CA SER A 136 22.79 17.50 10.96
C SER A 136 22.01 17.07 12.20
N LEU A 137 22.14 15.79 12.57
CA LEU A 137 21.65 15.27 13.85
C LEU A 137 22.47 15.82 15.04
N PHE A 138 23.49 16.65 14.77
CA PHE A 138 24.39 17.31 15.71
C PHE A 138 24.74 18.74 15.27
#